data_AF-A0A2V8UB40-F1
#
_entry.id   AF-A0A2V8UB40-F1
#
_cell.length_a   1.000
_cell.length_b   1.000
_cell.length_c   1.000
_cell.angle_alpha   90.00
_cell.angle_beta   90.00
_cell.angle_gamma   90.00
#
_symmetry.space_group_name_H-M   'P 1'
#
loop_
_entity.id
_entity.type
_entity.pdbx_description
1 polymer ?
#
loop_
_entity_poly.entity_id
_entity_poly.type
_entity_poly.pdbx_seq_one_letter_code
_entity_poly.pdbx_strand_id
1 'polypeptide(L)'
;MARLRKLLDIRQTGEDAEKLRVDLHKRIIGQDHAIQQVVNVYQTFLAGMNSPSRPIGSFLLLGPTGTGKTRMVESMAESLVGDPRAMVKIDCAEFQHSHEIAKLVGSPPGYLGHRETHPVLSQEVLNQHHTEKVKLSFLLFDEIEKASDALWNLLLGVLDKATLTLGDTRRVDFSKTMIFMTSNLGAAEMNTILRPNLGFGAGNIEQQQGKLDANTTEKISRAGVEAARRRFTPEFMNRLDKVLVFKPLAETELRKILNLELNLLQQRIFSSSTPTPFFFALAPAAKDFLLREGTDLKYGARHLKRAIDRELVDPLSNLIASGQVRGGDLISVDFDAAANHMAFFKEAEDVPDHAIFKLLELVVSNPATAHSIGIETQLMQAAVPFMELEHRAISVGEPR
;
A
#
# COMPACT_ATOMS: atom_id res chain seq x y z
N MET A 1 29.61 -10.07 -42.38
CA MET A 1 28.74 -9.42 -41.37
C MET A 1 29.48 -8.24 -40.78
N ALA A 2 28.96 -7.02 -40.91
CA ALA A 2 29.55 -5.85 -40.26
C ALA A 2 29.33 -5.93 -38.74
N ARG A 3 30.38 -5.74 -37.94
CA ARG A 3 30.26 -5.68 -36.47
C ARG A 3 29.46 -4.43 -36.09
N LEU A 4 28.24 -4.63 -35.60
CA LEU A 4 27.40 -3.55 -35.05
C LEU A 4 27.89 -3.20 -33.64
N ARG A 5 28.68 -2.13 -33.50
CA ARG A 5 29.08 -1.59 -32.20
C ARG A 5 28.16 -0.44 -31.83
N LYS A 6 27.03 -0.75 -31.20
CA LYS A 6 26.06 0.21 -30.66
C LYS A 6 26.17 0.25 -29.13
N LEU A 7 26.24 1.45 -28.56
CA LEU A 7 26.13 1.63 -27.11
C LEU A 7 24.67 1.35 -26.70
N LEU A 8 24.49 0.47 -25.72
CA LEU A 8 23.17 0.13 -25.17
C LEU A 8 22.97 0.90 -23.86
N ASP A 9 21.72 1.28 -23.58
CA ASP A 9 21.35 1.92 -22.32
C ASP A 9 20.88 0.88 -21.29
N ILE A 10 21.63 0.77 -20.19
CA ILE A 10 21.34 -0.16 -19.09
C ILE A 10 20.27 0.36 -18.12
N ARG A 11 19.86 1.62 -18.24
CA ARG A 11 18.88 2.26 -17.35
C ARG A 11 17.45 2.09 -17.84
N GLN A 12 17.26 1.70 -19.09
CA GLN A 12 15.95 1.51 -19.68
C GLN A 12 15.29 0.25 -19.08
N THR A 13 14.17 0.45 -18.40
CA THR A 13 13.31 -0.63 -17.90
C THR A 13 12.36 -1.10 -19.01
N GLY A 14 12.08 -2.39 -19.06
CA GLY A 14 11.13 -2.98 -20.01
C GLY A 14 9.69 -2.57 -19.70
N GLU A 15 8.81 -2.67 -20.71
CA GLU A 15 7.44 -2.17 -20.65
C GLU A 15 6.63 -2.76 -19.48
N ASP A 16 6.66 -4.07 -19.29
CA ASP A 16 5.90 -4.73 -18.21
C ASP A 16 6.39 -4.35 -16.81
N ALA A 17 7.72 -4.23 -16.62
CA ALA A 17 8.31 -3.81 -15.35
C ALA A 17 8.05 -2.32 -15.07
N GLU A 18 8.05 -1.49 -16.11
CA GLU A 18 7.69 -0.08 -16.03
C GLU A 18 6.22 0.11 -15.68
N LYS A 19 5.32 -0.70 -16.26
CA LYS A 19 3.90 -0.73 -15.88
C LYS A 19 3.72 -1.06 -14.40
N LEU A 20 4.40 -2.10 -13.91
CA LEU A 20 4.40 -2.42 -12.48
C LEU A 20 4.89 -1.24 -11.64
N ARG A 21 6.00 -0.60 -12.04
CA ARG A 21 6.56 0.57 -11.32
C ARG A 21 5.53 1.69 -11.19
N VAL A 22 4.88 2.06 -12.29
CA VAL A 22 3.84 3.10 -12.32
C VAL A 22 2.66 2.72 -11.42
N ASP A 23 2.22 1.48 -11.47
CA ASP A 23 1.09 1.00 -10.66
C ASP A 23 1.41 0.94 -9.16
N LEU A 24 2.65 0.63 -8.80
CA LEU A 24 3.12 0.68 -7.40
C LEU A 24 3.18 2.12 -6.89
N HIS A 25 3.69 3.09 -7.67
CA HIS A 25 3.73 4.50 -7.26
C HIS A 25 2.34 5.12 -7.04
N LYS A 26 1.31 4.63 -7.76
CA LYS A 26 -0.08 5.06 -7.51
C LYS A 26 -0.60 4.62 -6.14
N ARG A 27 -0.07 3.52 -5.60
CA ARG A 27 -0.59 2.86 -4.38
C ARG A 27 0.30 3.05 -3.15
N ILE A 28 1.59 3.33 -3.35
CA ILE A 28 2.61 3.35 -2.30
C ILE A 28 3.27 4.72 -2.30
N ILE A 29 3.15 5.42 -1.17
CA ILE A 29 3.65 6.78 -1.01
C ILE A 29 4.93 6.78 -0.17
N GLY A 30 5.96 7.48 -0.67
CA GLY A 30 7.19 7.78 0.09
C GLY A 30 8.23 6.66 0.16
N GLN A 31 8.04 5.56 -0.58
CA GLN A 31 8.91 4.37 -0.53
C GLN A 31 9.59 4.06 -1.88
N ASP A 32 10.00 5.08 -2.62
CA ASP A 32 10.50 4.97 -4.00
C ASP A 32 11.69 3.99 -4.14
N HIS A 33 12.61 4.00 -3.17
CA HIS A 33 13.74 3.07 -3.18
C HIS A 33 13.28 1.61 -3.10
N ALA A 34 12.29 1.30 -2.26
CA ALA A 34 11.78 -0.06 -2.13
C ALA A 34 11.05 -0.50 -3.41
N ILE A 35 10.24 0.40 -4.01
CA ILE A 35 9.58 0.16 -5.31
C ILE A 35 10.61 -0.18 -6.37
N GLN A 36 11.67 0.64 -6.49
CA GLN A 36 12.71 0.42 -7.51
C GLN A 36 13.42 -0.93 -7.34
N GLN A 37 13.78 -1.32 -6.10
CA GLN A 37 14.48 -2.59 -5.88
C GLN A 37 13.61 -3.79 -6.24
N VAL A 38 12.31 -3.73 -5.92
CA VAL A 38 11.34 -4.77 -6.27
C VAL A 38 11.14 -4.86 -7.79
N VAL A 39 10.98 -3.72 -8.48
CA VAL A 39 10.84 -3.65 -9.94
C VAL A 39 12.08 -4.21 -10.64
N ASN A 40 13.29 -3.95 -10.13
CA ASN A 40 14.52 -4.50 -10.70
C ASN A 40 14.57 -6.04 -10.64
N VAL A 41 14.11 -6.64 -9.53
CA VAL A 41 14.02 -8.10 -9.41
C VAL A 41 12.96 -8.65 -10.35
N TYR A 42 11.82 -7.98 -10.47
CA TYR A 42 10.77 -8.35 -11.44
C TYR A 42 11.25 -8.25 -12.90
N GLN A 43 12.00 -7.21 -13.25
CA GLN A 43 12.64 -7.08 -14.57
C GLN A 43 13.60 -8.23 -14.87
N THR A 44 14.32 -8.71 -13.85
CA THR A 44 15.25 -9.84 -13.98
C THR A 44 14.46 -11.13 -14.24
N PHE A 45 13.32 -11.30 -13.56
CA PHE A 45 12.39 -12.41 -13.77
C PHE A 45 11.80 -12.41 -15.17
N LEU A 46 11.35 -11.26 -15.67
CA LEU A 46 10.85 -11.14 -17.04
C LEU A 46 11.92 -11.47 -18.08
N ALA A 47 13.18 -11.16 -17.81
CA ALA A 47 14.31 -11.50 -18.67
C ALA A 47 14.73 -12.98 -18.58
N GLY A 48 14.18 -13.77 -17.64
CA GLY A 48 14.57 -15.16 -17.40
C GLY A 48 15.99 -15.31 -16.86
N MET A 49 16.54 -14.27 -16.24
CA MET A 49 17.94 -14.21 -15.79
C MET A 49 18.13 -14.61 -14.32
N ASN A 50 17.09 -15.08 -13.65
CA ASN A 50 17.16 -15.54 -12.27
C ASN A 50 17.83 -16.92 -12.18
N SER A 51 18.47 -17.19 -11.05
CA SER A 51 18.98 -18.53 -10.78
C SER A 51 17.82 -19.51 -10.59
N PRO A 52 17.80 -20.66 -11.28
CA PRO A 52 16.76 -21.67 -11.09
C PRO A 52 16.84 -22.36 -9.72
N SER A 53 17.97 -22.22 -9.00
CA SER A 53 18.20 -22.85 -7.69
C SER A 53 17.89 -21.94 -6.50
N ARG A 54 17.35 -20.74 -6.74
CA ARG A 54 17.02 -19.76 -5.70
C ARG A 54 15.61 -19.20 -5.94
N PRO A 55 14.93 -18.70 -4.90
CA PRO A 55 13.73 -17.91 -5.09
C PRO A 55 13.99 -16.73 -6.03
N ILE A 56 12.94 -16.20 -6.66
CA ILE A 56 13.07 -15.07 -7.61
C ILE A 56 13.66 -13.85 -6.92
N GLY A 57 13.26 -13.62 -5.68
CA GLY A 57 13.88 -12.63 -4.81
C GLY A 57 13.47 -12.85 -3.37
N SER A 58 14.40 -12.59 -2.45
CA SER A 58 14.14 -12.56 -1.01
C SER A 58 14.36 -11.17 -0.42
N PHE A 59 13.33 -10.65 0.24
CA PHE A 59 13.27 -9.29 0.73
C PHE A 59 13.02 -9.26 2.23
N LEU A 60 13.84 -8.52 2.99
CA LEU A 60 13.52 -8.12 4.35
C LEU A 60 13.12 -6.64 4.37
N LEU A 61 11.85 -6.39 4.62
CA LEU A 61 11.25 -5.06 4.70
C LEU A 61 11.30 -4.61 6.16
N LEU A 62 12.13 -3.62 6.47
CA LEU A 62 12.33 -3.06 7.81
C LEU A 62 11.66 -1.70 7.89
N GLY A 63 11.06 -1.35 9.03
CA GLY A 63 10.51 0.00 9.22
C GLY A 63 9.41 0.03 10.27
N PRO A 64 8.96 1.21 10.71
CA PRO A 64 7.82 1.32 11.63
C PRO A 64 6.53 0.70 11.08
N THR A 65 5.58 0.46 11.99
CA THR A 65 4.22 0.03 11.65
C THR A 65 3.53 1.08 10.78
N GLY A 66 2.71 0.64 9.82
CA GLY A 66 1.90 1.55 9.01
C GLY A 66 2.64 2.30 7.90
N THR A 67 3.91 1.98 7.61
CA THR A 67 4.71 2.58 6.51
C THR A 67 4.48 1.93 5.14
N GLY A 68 3.67 0.89 5.06
CA GLY A 68 3.30 0.23 3.79
C GLY A 68 4.09 -1.02 3.43
N LYS A 69 4.79 -1.66 4.37
CA LYS A 69 5.54 -2.92 4.14
C LYS A 69 4.66 -4.03 3.53
N THR A 70 3.54 -4.34 4.18
CA THR A 70 2.56 -5.33 3.69
C THR A 70 1.87 -4.84 2.43
N ARG A 71 1.51 -3.55 2.38
CA ARG A 71 0.87 -2.91 1.23
C ARG A 71 1.70 -3.00 -0.04
N MET A 72 3.04 -3.03 0.06
CA MET A 72 3.95 -3.28 -1.07
C MET A 72 3.62 -4.60 -1.75
N VAL A 73 3.54 -5.68 -0.98
CA VAL A 73 3.30 -7.03 -1.49
C VAL A 73 1.88 -7.16 -2.05
N GLU A 74 0.89 -6.61 -1.34
CA GLU A 74 -0.49 -6.55 -1.82
C GLU A 74 -0.60 -5.79 -3.14
N SER A 75 0.08 -4.64 -3.27
CA SER A 75 0.05 -3.83 -4.50
C SER A 75 0.72 -4.52 -5.67
N MET A 76 1.76 -5.33 -5.43
CA MET A 76 2.35 -6.18 -6.46
C MET A 76 1.39 -7.28 -6.92
N ALA A 77 0.78 -7.99 -5.97
CA ALA A 77 -0.19 -9.05 -6.26
C ALA A 77 -1.39 -8.48 -7.06
N GLU A 78 -1.90 -7.32 -6.64
CA GLU A 78 -2.97 -6.61 -7.33
C GLU A 78 -2.55 -6.18 -8.76
N SER A 79 -1.36 -5.62 -8.93
CA SER A 79 -0.90 -5.14 -10.25
C SER A 79 -0.61 -6.30 -11.23
N LEU A 80 -0.09 -7.42 -10.74
CA LEU A 80 0.37 -8.53 -11.59
C LEU A 80 -0.68 -9.63 -11.79
N VAL A 81 -1.49 -9.91 -10.76
CA VAL A 81 -2.45 -11.02 -10.74
C VAL A 81 -3.90 -10.50 -10.70
N GLY A 82 -4.11 -9.23 -10.37
CA GLY A 82 -5.45 -8.62 -10.30
C GLY A 82 -6.14 -8.76 -8.96
N ASP A 83 -5.49 -9.36 -7.96
CA ASP A 83 -6.03 -9.55 -6.62
C ASP A 83 -4.99 -9.18 -5.54
N PRO A 84 -5.24 -8.19 -4.66
CA PRO A 84 -4.32 -7.82 -3.58
C PRO A 84 -4.12 -8.94 -2.55
N ARG A 85 -5.02 -9.92 -2.51
CA ARG A 85 -4.95 -11.10 -1.63
C ARG A 85 -4.28 -12.30 -2.29
N ALA A 86 -3.81 -12.17 -3.54
CA ALA A 86 -3.10 -13.22 -4.25
C ALA A 86 -1.67 -13.43 -3.73
N MET A 87 -1.54 -13.72 -2.44
CA MET A 87 -0.30 -14.03 -1.75
C MET A 87 -0.55 -15.04 -0.65
N VAL A 88 0.43 -15.90 -0.39
CA VAL A 88 0.44 -16.76 0.79
C VAL A 88 0.97 -15.92 1.95
N LYS A 89 0.12 -15.60 2.92
CA LYS A 89 0.49 -14.81 4.08
C LYS A 89 0.63 -15.69 5.32
N ILE A 90 1.75 -15.56 6.02
CA ILE A 90 2.07 -16.25 7.26
C ILE A 90 2.32 -15.21 8.34
N ASP A 91 1.52 -15.23 9.40
CA ASP A 91 1.76 -14.41 10.59
C ASP A 91 2.79 -15.12 11.49
N CYS A 92 4.00 -14.57 11.58
CA CYS A 92 5.08 -15.18 12.35
C CYS A 92 4.86 -15.14 13.87
N ALA A 93 3.89 -14.35 14.35
CA ALA A 93 3.49 -14.37 15.75
C ALA A 93 2.80 -15.69 16.14
N GLU A 94 2.25 -16.45 15.19
CA GLU A 94 1.67 -17.80 15.40
C GLU A 94 2.71 -18.94 15.38
N PHE A 95 4.00 -18.60 15.23
CA PHE A 95 5.11 -19.56 15.12
C PHE A 95 6.24 -19.26 16.13
N GLN A 96 5.86 -18.79 17.31
CA GLN A 96 6.76 -18.49 18.43
C GLN A 96 7.36 -19.75 19.05
N HIS A 97 6.72 -20.90 18.86
CA HIS A 97 7.17 -22.19 19.37
C HIS A 97 7.48 -23.18 18.25
N SER A 98 8.55 -23.96 18.42
CA SER A 98 9.05 -24.85 17.37
C SER A 98 8.05 -25.91 16.89
N HIS A 99 7.10 -26.33 17.73
CA HIS A 99 6.10 -27.33 17.36
C HIS A 99 5.02 -26.76 16.41
N GLU A 100 4.83 -25.43 16.36
CA GLU A 100 3.85 -24.77 15.50
C GLU A 100 4.25 -24.86 14.02
N ILE A 101 5.54 -25.10 13.72
CA ILE A 101 6.07 -25.26 12.37
C ILE A 101 5.41 -26.42 11.62
N ALA A 102 4.90 -27.42 12.34
CA ALA A 102 4.14 -28.51 11.74
C ALA A 102 2.90 -28.00 10.95
N LYS A 103 2.34 -26.82 11.28
CA LYS A 103 1.28 -26.20 10.47
C LYS A 103 1.77 -25.78 9.07
N LEU A 104 3.05 -25.41 8.94
CA LEU A 104 3.64 -24.99 7.66
C LEU A 104 4.08 -26.18 6.80
N VAL A 105 4.74 -27.16 7.42
CA VAL A 105 5.34 -28.31 6.70
C VAL A 105 4.52 -29.58 6.74
N GLY A 106 3.49 -29.64 7.59
CA GLY A 106 2.73 -30.86 7.89
C GLY A 106 3.45 -31.72 8.94
N SER A 107 2.67 -32.45 9.74
CA SER A 107 3.23 -33.42 10.69
C SER A 107 3.85 -34.61 9.95
N PRO A 108 4.94 -35.22 10.43
CA PRO A 108 5.49 -36.45 9.85
C PRO A 108 4.54 -37.66 10.00
N PRO A 109 4.66 -38.70 9.14
CA PRO A 109 3.94 -39.96 9.31
C PRO A 109 4.19 -40.56 10.70
N GLY A 110 3.11 -40.97 11.37
CA GLY A 110 3.17 -41.55 12.73
C GLY A 110 2.98 -40.56 13.88
N TYR A 111 2.88 -39.26 13.61
CA TYR A 111 2.50 -38.24 14.60
C TYR A 111 0.99 -37.96 14.57
N LEU A 112 0.43 -37.60 15.73
CA LEU A 112 -0.97 -37.16 15.84
C LEU A 112 -1.24 -35.97 14.89
N GLY A 113 -2.34 -36.03 14.14
CA GLY A 113 -2.74 -34.98 13.21
C GLY A 113 -2.08 -35.04 11.82
N HIS A 114 -1.26 -36.05 11.49
CA HIS A 114 -0.62 -36.19 10.16
C HIS A 114 -1.61 -36.13 8.97
N ARG A 115 -2.81 -36.71 9.12
CA ARG A 115 -3.85 -36.68 8.06
C ARG A 115 -4.69 -35.40 8.06
N GLU A 116 -4.62 -34.61 9.13
CA GLU A 116 -5.50 -33.45 9.37
C GLU A 116 -4.76 -32.11 9.19
N THR A 117 -3.43 -32.10 9.34
CA THR A 117 -2.61 -30.90 9.13
C THR A 117 -2.21 -30.76 7.66
N HIS A 118 -2.98 -29.96 6.92
CA HIS A 118 -2.61 -29.56 5.57
C HIS A 118 -1.46 -28.54 5.61
N PRO A 119 -0.32 -28.83 4.96
CA PRO A 119 0.82 -27.93 4.95
C PRO A 119 0.51 -26.64 4.18
N VAL A 120 0.62 -25.51 4.86
CA VAL A 120 0.44 -24.17 4.25
C VAL A 120 1.48 -23.91 3.14
N LEU A 121 2.70 -24.39 3.32
CA LEU A 121 3.78 -24.22 2.33
C LEU A 121 3.78 -25.31 1.25
N SER A 122 2.61 -25.82 0.85
CA SER A 122 2.52 -26.83 -0.23
C SER A 122 2.63 -26.20 -1.63
N GLN A 123 3.02 -27.02 -2.62
CA GLN A 123 3.13 -26.54 -4.01
C GLN A 123 1.80 -26.04 -4.58
N GLU A 124 0.69 -26.67 -4.20
CA GLU A 124 -0.66 -26.29 -4.61
C GLU A 124 -1.00 -24.88 -4.11
N VAL A 125 -0.77 -24.62 -2.82
CA VAL A 125 -1.02 -23.31 -2.20
C VAL A 125 -0.12 -22.23 -2.80
N LEU A 126 1.16 -22.51 -3.06
CA LEU A 126 2.04 -21.53 -3.70
C LEU A 126 1.58 -21.18 -5.12
N ASN A 127 1.09 -22.17 -5.89
CA ASN A 127 0.73 -21.97 -7.29
C ASN A 127 -0.74 -21.53 -7.49
N GLN A 128 -1.55 -21.48 -6.43
CA GLN A 128 -3.00 -21.25 -6.52
C GLN A 128 -3.39 -19.93 -7.20
N HIS A 129 -2.49 -18.93 -7.19
CA HIS A 129 -2.71 -17.62 -7.79
C HIS A 129 -2.01 -17.42 -9.14
N HIS A 130 -1.40 -18.46 -9.70
CA HIS A 130 -0.78 -18.37 -11.02
C HIS A 130 -1.83 -18.16 -12.10
N THR A 131 -1.61 -17.19 -12.97
CA THR A 131 -2.45 -16.97 -14.17
C THR A 131 -1.75 -17.53 -15.41
N GLU A 132 -2.38 -17.49 -16.57
CA GLU A 132 -1.72 -17.86 -17.84
C GLU A 132 -0.52 -16.98 -18.14
N LYS A 133 -0.61 -15.69 -17.81
CA LYS A 133 0.42 -14.68 -18.07
C LYS A 133 1.48 -14.60 -16.97
N VAL A 134 1.08 -14.81 -15.72
CA VAL A 134 1.95 -14.60 -14.55
C VAL A 134 2.09 -15.90 -13.76
N LYS A 135 3.25 -16.53 -13.90
CA LYS A 135 3.67 -17.71 -13.13
C LYS A 135 4.61 -17.31 -12.00
N LEU A 136 4.13 -16.42 -11.14
CA LEU A 136 4.86 -15.82 -10.03
C LEU A 136 4.03 -15.94 -8.75
N SER A 137 4.64 -16.45 -7.68
CA SER A 137 4.01 -16.55 -6.36
C SER A 137 4.56 -15.48 -5.42
N PHE A 138 3.70 -14.96 -4.55
CA PHE A 138 4.07 -14.05 -3.48
C PHE A 138 3.92 -14.76 -2.14
N LEU A 139 5.00 -14.81 -1.35
CA LEU A 139 5.00 -15.39 -0.02
C LEU A 139 5.41 -14.32 1.00
N LEU A 140 4.54 -14.02 1.95
CA LEU A 140 4.74 -12.98 2.95
C LEU A 140 4.82 -13.59 4.35
N PHE A 141 5.97 -13.39 5.01
CA PHE A 141 6.16 -13.62 6.43
C PHE A 141 6.03 -12.29 7.17
N ASP A 142 4.90 -12.07 7.84
CA ASP A 142 4.63 -10.85 8.60
C ASP A 142 5.24 -10.95 10.00
N GLU A 143 5.92 -9.90 10.47
CA GLU A 143 6.57 -9.81 11.80
C GLU A 143 7.59 -10.93 12.09
N ILE A 144 8.51 -11.20 11.14
CA ILE A 144 9.46 -12.32 11.18
C ILE A 144 10.34 -12.37 12.44
N GLU A 145 10.55 -11.22 13.11
CA GLU A 145 11.31 -11.15 14.37
C GLU A 145 10.66 -11.91 15.54
N LYS A 146 9.35 -12.19 15.45
CA LYS A 146 8.57 -12.90 16.46
C LYS A 146 8.66 -14.42 16.35
N ALA A 147 9.08 -14.94 15.19
CA ALA A 147 9.16 -16.37 14.98
C ALA A 147 10.25 -17.05 15.84
N SER A 148 10.07 -18.34 16.04
CA SER A 148 11.08 -19.24 16.61
C SER A 148 12.26 -19.47 15.67
N ASP A 149 13.41 -19.82 16.25
CA ASP A 149 14.63 -20.16 15.49
C ASP A 149 14.41 -21.31 14.50
N ALA A 150 13.49 -22.22 14.81
CA ALA A 150 13.18 -23.33 13.94
C ALA A 150 12.50 -22.87 12.62
N LEU A 151 11.70 -21.79 12.64
CA LEU A 151 11.18 -21.20 11.40
C LEU A 151 12.29 -20.54 10.60
N TRP A 152 13.22 -19.86 11.27
CA TRP A 152 14.37 -19.25 10.61
C TRP A 152 15.28 -20.27 9.94
N ASN A 153 15.53 -21.40 10.60
CA ASN A 153 16.31 -22.50 10.05
C ASN A 153 15.62 -23.15 8.83
N LEU A 154 14.30 -23.28 8.87
CA LEU A 154 13.52 -23.72 7.71
C LEU A 154 13.69 -22.74 6.54
N LEU A 155 13.56 -21.44 6.81
CA LEU A 155 13.72 -20.40 5.81
C LEU A 155 15.12 -20.38 5.19
N LEU A 156 16.18 -20.57 5.97
CA LEU A 156 17.56 -20.67 5.44
C LEU A 156 17.66 -21.70 4.30
N GLY A 157 17.07 -22.89 4.49
CA GLY A 157 17.06 -23.92 3.46
C GLY A 157 16.30 -23.49 2.19
N VAL A 158 15.17 -22.80 2.36
CA VAL A 158 14.36 -22.28 1.25
C VAL A 158 15.08 -21.16 0.50
N LEU A 159 15.71 -20.21 1.21
CA LEU A 159 16.44 -19.10 0.62
C LEU A 159 17.69 -19.56 -0.17
N ASP A 160 18.27 -20.69 0.22
CA ASP A 160 19.47 -21.26 -0.40
C ASP A 160 19.18 -22.10 -1.63
N LYS A 161 18.20 -23.01 -1.52
CA LYS A 161 17.97 -24.06 -2.51
C LYS A 161 16.65 -23.90 -3.26
N ALA A 162 15.83 -22.92 -2.90
CA ALA A 162 14.46 -22.78 -3.36
C ALA A 162 13.60 -24.03 -3.15
N THR A 163 13.96 -24.91 -2.22
CA THR A 163 13.25 -26.17 -2.00
C THR A 163 12.98 -26.39 -0.52
N LEU A 164 11.77 -26.89 -0.22
CA LEU A 164 11.39 -27.36 1.10
C LEU A 164 10.94 -28.82 1.01
N THR A 165 11.29 -29.64 2.00
CA THR A 165 10.74 -30.99 2.14
C THR A 165 9.69 -30.96 3.23
N LEU A 166 8.47 -31.38 2.88
CA LEU A 166 7.33 -31.44 3.80
C LEU A 166 7.43 -32.65 4.73
N GLY A 167 6.62 -32.66 5.79
CA GLY A 167 6.56 -33.76 6.75
C GLY A 167 6.19 -35.10 6.10
N ASP A 168 5.41 -35.07 5.01
CA ASP A 168 5.05 -36.23 4.19
C ASP A 168 6.07 -36.57 3.10
N THR A 169 7.28 -35.99 3.16
CA THR A 169 8.41 -36.17 2.24
C THR A 169 8.26 -35.59 0.84
N ARG A 170 7.12 -34.96 0.52
CA ARG A 170 6.98 -34.24 -0.75
C ARG A 170 7.90 -33.02 -0.79
N ARG A 171 8.43 -32.72 -1.97
CA ARG A 171 9.24 -31.51 -2.20
C ARG A 171 8.37 -30.38 -2.75
N VAL A 172 8.67 -29.18 -2.30
CA VAL A 172 8.03 -27.94 -2.76
C VAL A 172 9.09 -27.03 -3.35
N ASP A 173 8.80 -26.48 -4.52
CA ASP A 173 9.66 -25.59 -5.28
C ASP A 173 9.23 -24.12 -5.12
N PHE A 174 10.19 -23.29 -4.73
CA PHE A 174 10.10 -21.85 -4.53
C PHE A 174 10.84 -21.06 -5.61
N SER A 175 11.36 -21.71 -6.66
CA SER A 175 12.08 -21.07 -7.78
C SER A 175 11.25 -20.03 -8.53
N LYS A 176 9.92 -20.08 -8.38
CA LYS A 176 8.95 -19.12 -8.93
C LYS A 176 8.30 -18.22 -7.88
N THR A 177 8.94 -18.08 -6.72
CA THR A 177 8.40 -17.34 -5.57
C THR A 177 9.24 -16.11 -5.26
N MET A 178 8.59 -14.97 -5.08
CA MET A 178 9.15 -13.82 -4.38
C MET A 178 8.77 -13.91 -2.89
N ILE A 179 9.78 -13.90 -2.04
CA ILE A 179 9.63 -14.07 -0.59
C ILE A 179 9.84 -12.72 0.09
N PHE A 180 8.85 -12.27 0.83
CA PHE A 180 8.87 -11.03 1.60
C PHE A 180 8.79 -11.35 3.08
N MET A 181 9.61 -10.67 3.85
CA MET A 181 9.60 -10.72 5.31
C MET A 181 9.44 -9.30 5.82
N THR A 182 8.41 -9.03 6.62
CA THR A 182 8.25 -7.72 7.26
C THR A 182 8.81 -7.77 8.67
N SER A 183 9.37 -6.66 9.11
CA SER A 183 9.81 -6.50 10.49
C SER A 183 9.65 -5.08 10.97
N ASN A 184 9.26 -4.94 12.24
CA ASN A 184 9.18 -3.65 12.92
C ASN A 184 10.46 -3.32 13.71
N LEU A 185 11.54 -4.10 13.54
CA LEU A 185 12.83 -3.83 14.14
C LEU A 185 13.38 -2.46 13.72
N GLY A 186 14.04 -1.79 14.67
CA GLY A 186 14.63 -0.48 14.43
C GLY A 186 13.65 0.69 14.45
N ALA A 187 12.34 0.44 14.58
CA ALA A 187 11.31 1.48 14.47
C ALA A 187 11.49 2.61 15.50
N ALA A 188 11.85 2.27 16.74
CA ALA A 188 12.10 3.25 17.79
C ALA A 188 13.32 4.13 17.47
N GLU A 189 14.45 3.53 17.08
CA GLU A 189 15.64 4.30 16.71
C GLU A 189 15.41 5.17 15.48
N MET A 190 14.70 4.66 14.46
CA MET A 190 14.35 5.41 13.26
C MET A 190 13.49 6.64 13.57
N ASN A 191 12.51 6.50 14.48
CA ASN A 191 11.66 7.62 14.90
C ASN A 191 12.45 8.68 15.68
N THR A 192 13.37 8.28 16.56
CA THR A 192 14.25 9.20 17.31
C THR A 192 15.16 10.01 16.39
N ILE A 193 15.65 9.41 15.29
CA ILE A 193 16.50 10.12 14.31
C ILE A 193 15.71 11.22 13.58
N LEU A 194 14.42 11.00 13.33
CA LEU A 194 13.56 11.99 12.68
C LEU A 194 13.18 13.15 13.57
N ARG A 195 13.03 12.90 14.87
CA ARG A 195 12.65 13.90 15.86
C ARG A 195 13.55 13.75 17.09
N PRO A 196 14.83 14.17 17.01
CA PRO A 196 15.67 14.21 18.20
C PRO A 196 14.96 15.08 19.23
N ASN A 197 14.77 14.55 20.45
CA ASN A 197 13.98 15.19 21.50
C ASN A 197 14.23 16.71 21.54
N LEU A 198 13.14 17.48 21.54
CA LEU A 198 13.09 18.94 21.75
C LEU A 198 13.56 19.32 23.16
N GLY A 199 14.80 18.98 23.50
CA GLY A 199 15.45 19.23 24.77
C GLY A 199 16.90 19.60 24.51
N PHE A 200 17.24 20.85 24.82
CA PHE A 200 18.53 21.52 24.57
C PHE A 200 18.74 22.03 23.14
N GLY A 201 18.15 23.20 22.85
CA GLY A 201 18.47 24.00 21.66
C GLY A 201 17.29 24.22 20.71
N ALA A 202 16.12 24.59 21.23
CA ALA A 202 15.01 25.09 20.40
C ALA A 202 15.35 26.50 19.90
N GLY A 203 16.11 26.55 18.81
CA GLY A 203 16.36 27.74 18.02
C GLY A 203 16.71 27.30 16.60
N ASN A 204 15.78 27.50 15.67
CA ASN A 204 15.95 27.41 14.21
C ASN A 204 15.71 26.03 13.53
N ILE A 205 14.64 25.29 13.85
CA ILE A 205 14.18 24.16 13.01
C ILE A 205 12.68 24.31 12.64
N GLU A 206 12.22 25.53 12.35
CA GLU A 206 10.86 25.77 11.84
C GLU A 206 10.79 25.95 10.31
N GLN A 207 11.88 25.70 9.56
CA GLN A 207 11.88 25.93 8.10
C GLN A 207 12.60 24.88 7.24
N GLN A 208 12.57 23.60 7.60
CA GLN A 208 12.87 22.53 6.63
C GLN A 208 11.61 21.71 6.33
N GLN A 209 10.77 22.30 5.47
CA GLN A 209 9.60 21.66 4.89
C GLN A 209 10.00 20.45 4.02
N GLY A 210 9.47 19.28 4.38
CA GLY A 210 8.97 18.29 3.41
C GLY A 210 9.94 17.35 2.70
N LYS A 211 11.26 17.43 2.91
CA LYS A 211 12.20 16.41 2.41
C LYS A 211 13.19 15.97 3.47
N LEU A 212 13.24 14.67 3.71
CA LEU A 212 14.31 14.05 4.49
C LEU A 212 15.65 14.29 3.78
N ASP A 213 16.56 15.01 4.43
CA ASP A 213 17.93 15.15 3.96
C ASP A 213 18.54 13.78 3.65
N ALA A 214 19.38 13.72 2.61
CA ALA A 214 20.04 12.48 2.19
C ALA A 214 20.82 11.84 3.36
N ASN A 215 21.48 12.66 4.18
CA ASN A 215 22.19 12.23 5.39
C ASN A 215 21.25 11.60 6.44
N THR A 216 20.06 12.18 6.64
CA THR A 216 19.06 11.63 7.57
C THR A 216 18.48 10.31 7.05
N THR A 217 18.21 10.21 5.74
CA THR A 217 17.80 8.96 5.10
C THR A 217 18.83 7.85 5.31
N GLU A 218 20.11 8.15 5.13
CA GLU A 218 21.19 7.18 5.33
C GLU A 218 21.29 6.72 6.79
N LYS A 219 21.18 7.65 7.76
CA LYS A 219 21.15 7.32 9.19
C LYS A 219 19.99 6.38 9.54
N ILE A 220 18.79 6.65 9.02
CA ILE A 220 17.60 5.79 9.22
C ILE A 220 17.86 4.40 8.64
N SER A 221 18.35 4.33 7.41
CA SER A 221 18.68 3.06 6.75
C SER A 221 19.69 2.26 7.56
N ARG A 222 20.74 2.93 8.07
CA ARG A 222 21.76 2.30 8.90
C ARG A 222 21.18 1.78 10.21
N ALA A 223 20.37 2.58 10.91
CA ALA A 223 19.73 2.18 12.15
C ALA A 223 18.82 0.95 11.99
N GLY A 224 18.02 0.91 10.92
CA GLY A 224 17.18 -0.25 10.61
C GLY A 224 18.01 -1.52 10.36
N VAL A 225 19.05 -1.43 9.53
CA VAL A 225 19.93 -2.56 9.22
C VAL A 225 20.71 -3.03 10.45
N GLU A 226 21.18 -2.12 11.29
CA GLU A 226 21.86 -2.46 12.55
C GLU A 226 20.92 -3.18 13.52
N ALA A 227 19.68 -2.72 13.66
CA ALA A 227 18.68 -3.39 14.49
C ALA A 227 18.38 -4.82 13.98
N ALA A 228 18.27 -5.00 12.66
CA ALA A 228 18.11 -6.32 12.05
C ALA A 228 19.32 -7.22 12.32
N ARG A 229 20.55 -6.71 12.20
CA ARG A 229 21.79 -7.46 12.48
C ARG A 229 21.96 -7.86 13.94
N ARG A 230 21.31 -7.15 14.89
CA ARG A 230 21.30 -7.55 16.30
C ARG A 230 20.34 -8.73 16.56
N ARG A 231 19.26 -8.84 15.78
CA ARG A 231 18.24 -9.89 15.98
C ARG A 231 18.47 -11.14 15.13
N PHE A 232 18.85 -10.97 13.87
CA PHE A 232 19.05 -12.08 12.93
C PHE A 232 20.52 -12.48 12.84
N THR A 233 20.77 -13.77 12.60
CA THR A 233 22.13 -14.27 12.43
C THR A 233 22.75 -13.73 11.13
N PRO A 234 24.09 -13.58 11.07
CA PRO A 234 24.78 -13.20 9.83
C PRO A 234 24.48 -14.16 8.68
N GLU A 235 24.33 -15.46 8.98
CA GLU A 235 23.96 -16.47 7.99
C GLU A 235 22.62 -16.14 7.32
N PHE A 236 21.58 -15.85 8.11
CA PHE A 236 20.27 -15.46 7.59
C PHE A 236 20.34 -14.17 6.77
N MET A 237 21.01 -13.15 7.30
CA MET A 237 21.15 -11.86 6.62
C MET A 237 21.84 -11.98 5.26
N ASN A 238 22.84 -12.87 5.14
CA ASN A 238 23.58 -13.09 3.90
C ASN A 238 22.79 -13.88 2.83
N ARG A 239 21.67 -14.53 3.20
CA ARG A 239 20.81 -15.24 2.24
C ARG A 239 19.69 -14.37 1.65
N LEU A 240 19.51 -13.18 2.20
CA LEU A 240 18.57 -12.18 1.70
C LEU A 240 19.17 -11.47 0.48
N ASP A 241 18.42 -11.35 -0.61
CA ASP A 241 18.88 -10.61 -1.78
C ASP A 241 18.82 -9.09 -1.54
N LYS A 242 17.82 -8.64 -0.78
CA LYS A 242 17.58 -7.22 -0.49
C LYS A 242 17.09 -7.02 0.94
N VAL A 243 17.72 -6.08 1.66
CA VAL A 243 17.20 -5.52 2.91
C VAL A 243 16.72 -4.10 2.60
N LEU A 244 15.41 -3.87 2.68
CA LEU A 244 14.75 -2.63 2.28
C LEU A 244 14.22 -1.90 3.52
N VAL A 245 14.78 -0.72 3.81
CA VAL A 245 14.33 0.11 4.93
C VAL A 245 13.25 1.09 4.45
N PHE A 246 12.06 0.95 5.02
CA PHE A 246 10.90 1.81 4.82
C PHE A 246 11.03 3.02 5.72
N LYS A 247 10.90 4.19 5.11
CA LYS A 247 11.00 5.45 5.84
C LYS A 247 9.72 5.70 6.62
N PRO A 248 9.80 6.26 7.83
CA PRO A 248 8.62 6.76 8.52
C PRO A 248 7.97 7.86 7.65
N LEU A 249 6.64 7.92 7.68
CA LEU A 249 5.86 8.82 6.83
C LEU A 249 5.81 10.21 7.47
N ALA A 250 6.19 11.25 6.75
CA ALA A 250 5.93 12.62 7.19
C ALA A 250 4.48 13.03 6.86
N GLU A 251 4.07 14.17 7.39
CA GLU A 251 2.69 14.66 7.29
C GLU A 251 2.23 14.80 5.83
N THR A 252 3.14 15.21 4.94
CA THR A 252 2.86 15.36 3.51
C THR A 252 2.51 14.02 2.85
N GLU A 253 3.18 12.94 3.23
CA GLU A 253 2.92 11.59 2.76
C GLU A 253 1.63 11.05 3.37
N LEU A 254 1.39 11.29 4.66
CA LEU A 254 0.14 10.91 5.32
C LEU A 254 -1.07 11.57 4.66
N ARG A 255 -0.99 12.86 4.30
CA ARG A 255 -2.05 13.55 3.56
C ARG A 255 -2.30 12.95 2.18
N LYS A 256 -1.25 12.53 1.46
CA LYS A 256 -1.38 11.81 0.18
C LYS A 256 -2.06 10.47 0.36
N ILE A 257 -1.71 9.72 1.42
CA ILE A 257 -2.35 8.44 1.76
C ILE A 257 -3.83 8.65 2.11
N LEU A 258 -4.17 9.69 2.88
CA LEU A 258 -5.56 10.04 3.15
C LEU A 258 -6.34 10.28 1.85
N ASN A 259 -5.83 11.12 0.95
CA ASN A 259 -6.50 11.36 -0.33
C ASN A 259 -6.69 10.07 -1.15
N LEU A 260 -5.71 9.16 -1.11
CA LEU A 260 -5.83 7.85 -1.76
C LEU A 260 -6.98 7.03 -1.17
N GLU A 261 -7.08 6.92 0.15
CA GLU A 261 -8.16 6.19 0.82
C GLU A 261 -9.54 6.82 0.57
N LEU A 262 -9.62 8.15 0.53
CA LEU A 262 -10.85 8.87 0.17
C LEU A 262 -11.27 8.58 -1.28
N ASN A 263 -10.32 8.54 -2.21
CA ASN A 263 -10.60 8.17 -3.60
C ASN A 263 -11.10 6.72 -3.72
N LEU A 264 -10.53 5.79 -2.95
CA LEU A 264 -11.01 4.40 -2.90
C LEU A 264 -12.43 4.32 -2.31
N LEU A 265 -12.75 5.15 -1.32
CA LEU A 265 -14.12 5.27 -0.81
C LEU A 265 -15.08 5.79 -1.88
N GLN A 266 -14.70 6.86 -2.60
CA GLN A 266 -15.51 7.40 -3.70
C GLN A 266 -15.74 6.35 -4.81
N GLN A 267 -14.73 5.57 -5.17
CA GLN A 267 -14.88 4.46 -6.13
C GLN A 267 -15.82 3.36 -5.64
N ARG A 268 -15.79 3.03 -4.34
CA ARG A 268 -16.73 2.08 -3.74
C ARG A 268 -18.17 2.57 -3.83
N ILE A 269 -18.41 3.87 -3.63
CA ILE A 269 -19.74 4.47 -3.80
C ILE A 269 -20.21 4.33 -5.26
N PHE A 270 -19.34 4.58 -6.24
CA PHE A 270 -19.66 4.39 -7.66
C PHE A 270 -19.95 2.96 -8.06
N SER A 271 -19.31 2.01 -7.39
CA SER A 271 -19.50 0.58 -7.65
C SER A 271 -20.67 -0.02 -6.87
N SER A 272 -21.31 0.77 -6.00
CA SER A 272 -22.46 0.32 -5.22
C SER A 272 -23.72 0.23 -6.09
N SER A 273 -24.67 -0.63 -5.73
CA SER A 273 -25.90 -0.93 -6.47
C SER A 273 -26.90 0.24 -6.59
N THR A 274 -26.50 1.45 -6.21
CA THR A 274 -27.36 2.64 -6.26
C THR A 274 -27.53 3.08 -7.71
N PRO A 275 -28.76 3.37 -8.19
CA PRO A 275 -29.02 3.71 -9.61
C PRO A 275 -28.23 4.90 -10.13
N THR A 276 -27.92 5.84 -9.24
CA THR A 276 -27.06 7.00 -9.49
C THR A 276 -26.05 7.11 -8.32
N PRO A 277 -24.76 7.31 -8.59
CA PRO A 277 -23.79 7.60 -7.54
C PRO A 277 -23.87 9.05 -7.06
N PHE A 278 -23.37 9.32 -5.84
CA PHE A 278 -23.17 10.67 -5.33
C PHE A 278 -21.67 10.98 -5.14
N PHE A 279 -21.33 12.26 -5.02
CA PHE A 279 -19.97 12.74 -4.78
C PHE A 279 -19.82 13.31 -3.39
N PHE A 280 -18.64 13.14 -2.81
CA PHE A 280 -18.29 13.86 -1.61
C PHE A 280 -16.92 14.56 -1.73
N ALA A 281 -16.81 15.72 -1.09
CA ALA A 281 -15.56 16.45 -0.92
C ALA A 281 -15.35 16.76 0.58
N LEU A 282 -14.09 16.75 1.02
CA LEU A 282 -13.73 17.10 2.39
C LEU A 282 -12.99 18.42 2.40
N ALA A 283 -13.43 19.32 3.27
CA ALA A 283 -12.73 20.56 3.59
C ALA A 283 -11.35 20.26 4.23
N PRO A 284 -10.38 21.19 4.17
CA PRO A 284 -9.08 21.02 4.79
C PRO A 284 -9.14 20.66 6.28
N ALA A 285 -10.04 21.30 7.04
CA ALA A 285 -10.21 21.04 8.48
C ALA A 285 -10.69 19.61 8.77
N ALA A 286 -11.61 19.08 7.95
CA ALA A 286 -12.05 17.68 8.02
C ALA A 286 -10.90 16.69 7.72
N LYS A 287 -10.05 16.99 6.74
CA LYS A 287 -8.86 16.17 6.45
C LYS A 287 -7.86 16.18 7.60
N ASP A 288 -7.65 17.34 8.20
CA ASP A 288 -6.73 17.50 9.33
C ASP A 288 -7.24 16.76 10.57
N PHE A 289 -8.55 16.80 10.81
CA PHE A 289 -9.20 16.00 11.85
C PHE A 289 -9.00 14.50 11.62
N LEU A 290 -9.25 14.00 10.41
CA LEU A 290 -9.02 12.58 10.09
C LEU A 290 -7.56 12.15 10.26
N LEU A 291 -6.61 13.00 9.90
CA LEU A 291 -5.19 12.73 10.15
C LEU A 291 -4.87 12.70 11.64
N ARG A 292 -5.43 13.63 12.43
CA ARG A 292 -5.23 13.68 13.88
C ARG A 292 -5.79 12.43 14.59
N GLU A 293 -6.99 11.97 14.21
CA GLU A 293 -7.62 10.78 14.77
C GLU A 293 -7.00 9.47 14.24
N GLY A 294 -6.58 9.48 12.98
CA GLY A 294 -6.17 8.28 12.25
C GLY A 294 -4.67 8.00 12.25
N THR A 295 -3.84 8.92 12.75
CA THR A 295 -2.39 8.76 12.74
C THR A 295 -1.79 8.94 14.13
N ASP A 296 -0.86 8.07 14.48
CA ASP A 296 -0.04 8.16 15.69
C ASP A 296 1.41 7.82 15.33
N LEU A 297 2.36 8.43 16.05
CA LEU A 297 3.81 8.21 15.96
C LEU A 297 4.18 6.72 16.06
N LYS A 298 3.42 5.93 16.84
CA LYS A 298 3.70 4.51 17.06
C LYS A 298 3.14 3.59 15.97
N TYR A 299 2.00 3.96 15.39
CA TYR A 299 1.23 3.09 14.50
C TYR A 299 1.14 3.57 13.05
N GLY A 300 1.67 4.76 12.74
CA GLY A 300 1.65 5.35 11.41
C GLY A 300 0.22 5.50 10.88
N ALA A 301 0.02 5.21 9.59
CA ALA A 301 -1.30 5.26 8.94
C ALA A 301 -2.22 4.08 9.26
N ARG A 302 -1.83 3.16 10.17
CA ARG A 302 -2.60 1.92 10.45
C ARG A 302 -4.03 2.18 10.92
N HIS A 303 -4.24 3.27 11.67
CA HIS A 303 -5.56 3.64 12.19
C HIS A 303 -6.36 4.53 11.24
N LEU A 304 -5.75 5.04 10.17
CA LEU A 304 -6.36 6.01 9.28
C LEU A 304 -7.62 5.46 8.62
N LYS A 305 -7.56 4.21 8.15
CA LYS A 305 -8.73 3.54 7.58
C LYS A 305 -9.88 3.43 8.58
N ARG A 306 -9.59 3.11 9.85
CA ARG A 306 -10.61 3.03 10.90
C ARG A 306 -11.21 4.40 11.23
N ALA A 307 -10.39 5.45 11.23
CA ALA A 307 -10.86 6.81 11.43
C ALA A 307 -11.78 7.25 10.27
N ILE A 308 -11.41 6.94 9.02
CA ILE A 308 -12.27 7.16 7.85
C ILE A 308 -13.56 6.36 7.97
N ASP A 309 -13.49 5.09 8.36
CA ASP A 309 -14.68 4.25 8.49
C ASP A 309 -15.63 4.85 9.55
N ARG A 310 -15.13 5.19 10.74
CA ARG A 310 -15.92 5.73 11.86
C ARG A 310 -16.48 7.13 11.60
N GLU A 311 -15.67 8.04 11.09
CA GLU A 311 -16.00 9.46 10.98
C GLU A 311 -16.64 9.83 9.64
N LEU A 312 -16.53 8.97 8.63
CA LEU A 312 -17.02 9.25 7.28
C LEU A 312 -17.93 8.15 6.74
N VAL A 313 -17.48 6.88 6.72
CA VAL A 313 -18.26 5.78 6.13
C VAL A 313 -19.54 5.51 6.92
N ASP A 314 -19.45 5.40 8.24
CA ASP A 314 -20.60 5.09 9.08
C ASP A 314 -21.67 6.23 9.02
N PRO A 315 -21.32 7.52 9.15
CA PRO A 315 -22.27 8.61 8.95
C PRO A 315 -22.86 8.66 7.55
N LEU A 316 -22.05 8.53 6.48
CA LEU A 316 -22.56 8.50 5.10
C LEU A 316 -23.54 7.35 4.89
N SER A 317 -23.25 6.17 5.46
CA SER A 317 -24.14 5.01 5.38
C SER A 317 -25.50 5.29 6.03
N ASN A 318 -25.51 5.98 7.18
CA ASN A 318 -26.76 6.40 7.84
C ASN A 318 -27.52 7.46 7.02
N LEU A 319 -26.82 8.41 6.41
CA LEU A 319 -27.43 9.44 5.56
C LEU A 319 -28.07 8.85 4.28
N ILE A 320 -27.43 7.84 3.69
CA ILE A 320 -27.98 7.07 2.56
C ILE A 320 -29.19 6.26 3.02
N ALA A 321 -29.07 5.51 4.13
CA ALA A 321 -30.13 4.65 4.63
C ALA A 321 -31.39 5.42 5.07
N SER A 322 -31.20 6.64 5.60
CA SER A 322 -32.31 7.54 5.95
C SER A 322 -32.90 8.29 4.75
N GLY A 323 -32.31 8.17 3.56
CA GLY A 323 -32.78 8.83 2.33
C GLY A 323 -32.46 10.33 2.26
N GLN A 324 -31.63 10.84 3.17
CA GLN A 324 -31.16 12.23 3.18
C GLN A 324 -30.16 12.49 2.05
N VAL A 325 -29.31 11.50 1.74
CA VAL A 325 -28.39 11.51 0.61
C VAL A 325 -28.88 10.53 -0.44
N ARG A 326 -28.97 11.00 -1.68
CA ARG A 326 -29.40 10.24 -2.85
C ARG A 326 -28.35 10.30 -3.93
N GLY A 327 -28.48 9.43 -4.92
CA GLY A 327 -27.62 9.47 -6.09
C GLY A 327 -27.82 10.76 -6.89
N GLY A 328 -26.74 11.33 -7.41
CA GLY A 328 -26.72 12.65 -8.02
C GLY A 328 -26.36 13.78 -7.03
N ASP A 329 -26.35 13.53 -5.72
CA ASP A 329 -26.03 14.57 -4.74
C ASP A 329 -24.52 14.93 -4.75
N LEU A 330 -24.23 16.18 -4.40
CA LEU A 330 -22.90 16.66 -4.04
C LEU A 330 -22.85 16.97 -2.55
N ILE A 331 -22.01 16.23 -1.82
CA ILE A 331 -21.86 16.36 -0.37
C ILE A 331 -20.53 17.04 -0.05
N SER A 332 -20.54 18.07 0.78
CA SER A 332 -19.34 18.61 1.41
C SER A 332 -19.28 18.14 2.86
N VAL A 333 -18.06 17.84 3.34
CA VAL A 333 -17.83 17.39 4.70
C VAL A 333 -16.80 18.30 5.34
N ASP A 334 -17.19 18.95 6.43
CA ASP A 334 -16.34 19.85 7.20
C ASP A 334 -16.21 19.36 8.65
N PHE A 335 -15.31 19.98 9.41
CA PHE A 335 -15.13 19.70 10.82
C PHE A 335 -15.67 20.85 11.67
N ASP A 336 -16.73 20.58 12.45
CA ASP A 336 -17.22 21.54 13.44
C ASP A 336 -16.38 21.42 14.73
N ALA A 337 -15.51 22.40 14.94
CA ALA A 337 -14.63 22.46 16.11
C ALA A 337 -15.38 22.67 17.44
N ALA A 338 -16.59 23.25 17.43
CA ALA A 338 -17.36 23.51 18.64
C ALA A 338 -18.08 22.24 19.12
N ALA A 339 -18.64 21.48 18.19
CA ALA A 339 -19.31 20.21 18.49
C ALA A 339 -18.37 18.98 18.40
N ASN A 340 -17.13 19.19 17.95
CA ASN A 340 -16.07 18.18 17.81
C ASN A 340 -16.53 16.93 17.03
N HIS A 341 -17.20 17.16 15.91
CA HIS A 341 -17.72 16.11 15.02
C HIS A 341 -17.66 16.56 13.56
N MET A 342 -17.74 15.59 12.65
CA MET A 342 -17.85 15.86 11.21
C MET A 342 -19.26 16.40 10.90
N ALA A 343 -19.31 17.52 10.21
CA ALA A 343 -20.53 18.13 9.70
C ALA A 343 -20.68 17.81 8.21
N PHE A 344 -21.87 17.40 7.80
CA PHE A 344 -22.18 17.00 6.44
C PHE A 344 -23.18 17.99 5.84
N PHE A 345 -22.86 18.54 4.68
CA PHE A 345 -23.72 19.47 3.97
C PHE A 345 -24.02 18.94 2.57
N LYS A 346 -25.26 19.15 2.15
CA LYS A 346 -25.67 18.88 0.77
C LYS A 346 -25.56 20.18 -0.02
N GLU A 347 -24.60 20.23 -0.94
CA GLU A 347 -24.30 21.42 -1.75
C GLU A 347 -25.14 21.48 -3.02
N ALA A 348 -25.48 20.32 -3.59
CA ALA A 348 -26.32 20.22 -4.78
C ALA A 348 -27.10 18.89 -4.80
N GLU A 349 -28.24 18.91 -5.48
CA GLU A 349 -29.11 17.76 -5.76
C GLU A 349 -29.13 17.48 -7.26
N ASP A 350 -29.29 16.20 -7.63
CA ASP A 350 -29.48 15.76 -9.02
C ASP A 350 -28.45 16.33 -10.01
N VAL A 351 -27.18 16.39 -9.60
CA VAL A 351 -26.09 16.87 -10.45
C VAL A 351 -26.01 15.98 -11.70
N PRO A 352 -26.08 16.57 -12.91
CA PRO A 352 -26.07 15.78 -14.13
C PRO A 352 -24.82 14.91 -14.28
N ASP A 353 -24.98 13.69 -14.79
CA ASP A 353 -23.90 12.72 -14.96
C ASP A 353 -22.67 13.31 -15.66
N HIS A 354 -22.87 14.16 -16.67
CA HIS A 354 -21.77 14.79 -17.41
C HIS A 354 -20.98 15.82 -16.58
N ALA A 355 -21.63 16.53 -15.66
CA ALA A 355 -20.97 17.44 -14.73
C ALA A 355 -20.16 16.63 -13.71
N ILE A 356 -20.74 15.53 -13.23
CA ILE A 356 -20.08 14.50 -12.42
C ILE A 356 -18.84 13.92 -13.13
N PHE A 357 -18.91 13.60 -14.41
CA PHE A 357 -17.77 13.09 -15.18
C PHE A 357 -16.67 14.15 -15.37
N LYS A 358 -17.06 15.40 -15.60
CA LYS A 358 -16.11 16.52 -15.71
C LYS A 358 -15.42 16.81 -14.37
N LEU A 359 -16.15 16.66 -13.26
CA LEU A 359 -15.62 16.69 -11.90
C LEU A 359 -14.58 15.57 -11.68
N LEU A 360 -14.87 14.36 -12.15
CA LEU A 360 -13.93 13.22 -12.10
C LEU A 360 -12.67 13.45 -12.95
N GLU A 361 -12.81 13.93 -14.19
CA GLU A 361 -11.66 14.22 -15.05
C GLU A 361 -10.74 15.28 -14.42
N LEU A 362 -11.28 16.34 -13.83
CA LEU A 362 -10.49 17.37 -13.14
C LEU A 362 -9.68 16.81 -11.96
N VAL A 363 -10.26 15.88 -11.20
CA VAL A 363 -9.58 15.22 -10.07
C VAL A 363 -8.52 14.21 -10.54
N VAL A 364 -8.78 13.49 -11.65
CA VAL A 364 -7.89 12.43 -12.16
C VAL A 364 -6.74 12.99 -13.01
N SER A 365 -6.96 14.09 -13.76
CA SER A 365 -6.00 14.58 -14.77
C SER A 365 -4.82 15.37 -14.20
N ASN A 366 -4.93 15.94 -12.99
CA ASN A 366 -3.89 16.85 -12.51
C ASN A 366 -3.76 16.90 -10.98
N PRO A 367 -3.01 15.96 -10.36
CA PRO A 367 -2.80 15.94 -8.91
C PRO A 367 -1.93 17.12 -8.40
N ALA A 368 -1.30 17.90 -9.28
CA ALA A 368 -0.42 19.01 -8.91
C ALA A 368 -1.13 20.38 -8.85
N THR A 369 -2.16 20.63 -9.67
CA THR A 369 -2.99 21.86 -9.57
C THR A 369 -4.02 21.80 -8.45
N ALA A 370 -4.31 20.60 -7.93
CA ALA A 370 -5.11 20.43 -6.72
C ALA A 370 -4.49 21.02 -5.45
N HIS A 371 -3.19 21.31 -5.48
CA HIS A 371 -2.46 21.94 -4.37
C HIS A 371 -2.40 23.47 -4.43
N SER A 372 -2.62 24.08 -5.60
CA SER A 372 -2.38 25.52 -5.81
C SER A 372 -3.65 26.33 -6.06
N ILE A 373 -4.76 25.69 -6.35
CA ILE A 373 -6.04 26.36 -6.55
C ILE A 373 -7.04 25.63 -5.66
N GLY A 374 -7.71 26.36 -4.77
CA GLY A 374 -8.81 25.82 -3.97
C GLY A 374 -9.85 25.25 -4.92
N ILE A 375 -9.78 23.93 -5.15
CA ILE A 375 -10.64 23.29 -6.13
C ILE A 375 -12.10 23.50 -5.68
N GLU A 376 -12.41 23.55 -4.38
CA GLU A 376 -13.76 23.88 -3.86
C GLU A 376 -14.40 25.14 -4.48
N THR A 377 -13.66 26.24 -4.61
CA THR A 377 -14.21 27.50 -5.15
C THR A 377 -14.37 27.44 -6.67
N GLN A 378 -13.46 26.77 -7.38
CA GLN A 378 -13.59 26.52 -8.83
C GLN A 378 -14.60 25.41 -9.15
N LEU A 379 -14.84 24.44 -8.25
CA LEU A 379 -15.85 23.38 -8.34
C LEU A 379 -17.25 24.00 -8.25
N MET A 380 -17.47 24.88 -7.27
CA MET A 380 -18.70 25.68 -7.19
C MET A 380 -18.83 26.61 -8.41
N GLN A 381 -17.77 27.35 -8.77
CA GLN A 381 -17.82 28.26 -9.93
C GLN A 381 -17.86 27.57 -11.29
N ALA A 382 -17.55 26.28 -11.41
CA ALA A 382 -17.70 25.52 -12.66
C ALA A 382 -19.09 24.87 -12.77
N ALA A 383 -19.75 24.59 -11.64
CA ALA A 383 -21.14 24.13 -11.61
C ALA A 383 -22.14 25.27 -11.87
N VAL A 384 -21.87 26.47 -11.33
CA VAL A 384 -22.73 27.67 -11.47
C VAL A 384 -23.01 28.11 -12.93
N PRO A 385 -22.03 28.22 -13.85
CA PRO A 385 -22.29 28.66 -15.22
C PRO A 385 -23.05 27.64 -16.08
N PHE A 386 -23.13 26.37 -15.66
CA PHE A 386 -23.97 25.37 -16.33
C PHE A 386 -25.43 25.42 -15.84
N MET A 387 -25.67 25.87 -14.61
CA MET A 387 -27.03 26.18 -14.12
C MET A 387 -27.65 27.40 -14.82
N GLU A 388 -26.83 28.36 -15.27
CA GLU A 388 -27.31 29.53 -16.03
C GLU A 388 -27.53 29.25 -17.53
N LEU A 389 -26.95 28.19 -18.09
CA LEU A 389 -27.09 27.84 -19.51
C LEU A 389 -28.42 27.11 -19.82
N GLU A 390 -29.05 26.45 -18.85
CA GLU A 390 -30.38 25.85 -19.06
C GLU A 390 -31.54 26.82 -18.85
N HIS A 391 -31.36 27.93 -18.13
CA HIS A 391 -32.36 29.00 -18.08
C HIS A 391 -32.40 29.88 -19.34
N ARG A 392 -31.38 29.80 -20.21
CA ARG A 392 -31.35 30.49 -21.52
C ARG A 392 -31.75 29.63 -22.71
N ALA A 393 -31.90 28.31 -22.52
CA ALA A 393 -32.30 27.38 -23.59
C ALA A 393 -33.82 27.16 -23.69
N ILE A 394 -34.64 27.77 -22.82
CA ILE A 394 -36.12 27.62 -22.82
C ILE A 394 -36.83 28.92 -23.27
N SER A 395 -36.13 29.99 -23.68
CA SER A 395 -36.78 31.27 -24.05
C SER A 395 -36.63 31.74 -25.50
N VAL A 396 -36.20 30.89 -26.44
CA VAL A 396 -36.19 31.26 -27.88
C VAL A 396 -36.88 30.18 -28.71
N GLY A 397 -38.16 30.40 -28.96
CA GLY A 397 -39.05 29.56 -29.79
C GLY A 397 -40.47 30.14 -29.79
N GLU A 398 -40.62 31.30 -30.43
CA GLU A 398 -41.88 32.07 -30.59
C GLU A 398 -42.83 31.46 -31.67
N PRO A 399 -44.03 32.02 -31.95
CA PRO A 399 -45.29 31.29 -32.04
C PRO A 399 -45.82 31.03 -33.47
N ARG A 400 -46.84 30.16 -33.52
CA ARG A 400 -47.71 29.72 -34.64
C ARG A 400 -47.17 28.64 -35.57
#